data_AF-A0A9E2LJ21-F1
#
_entry.id   AF-A0A9E2LJ21-F1
#
_cell.length_a   1.000
_cell.length_b   1.000
_cell.length_c   1.000
_cell.angle_alpha   90.00
_cell.angle_beta   90.00
_cell.angle_gamma   90.00
#
_symmetry.space_group_name_H-M   'P 1'
#
loop_
_entity.id
_entity.type
_entity.pdbx_description
1 polymer ?
#
loop_
_entity_poly.entity_id
_entity_poly.type
_entity_poly.pdbx_seq_one_letter_code
_entity_poly.pdbx_strand_id
1 'polypeptide(L)'
;MTSAAIYGCSGHRLTEAERAFFAEARPWGFILFRRNIDSPEQVRALTDELRDSIGDAAAPILIDQEGGRVQRMGPPHWPKYPPGEAYLKATNDPLAARELVRLGARLMAHDLKAVGINVDCLPVLDVPVPGAHDIIGDR
;
A
#
# COMPACT_ATOMS: atom_id res chain seq x y z
N MET A 1 -19.55 -17.55 -3.95
CA MET A 1 -18.84 -17.52 -2.64
C MET A 1 -17.62 -16.64 -2.83
N THR A 2 -17.24 -15.82 -1.85
CA THR A 2 -15.99 -15.03 -1.92
C THR A 2 -14.80 -15.98 -1.85
N SER A 3 -13.84 -15.84 -2.77
CA SER A 3 -12.63 -16.66 -2.81
C SER A 3 -11.55 -16.13 -1.86
N ALA A 4 -10.72 -17.04 -1.34
CA ALA A 4 -9.58 -16.70 -0.48
C ALA A 4 -8.38 -16.23 -1.31
N ALA A 5 -8.57 -15.22 -2.15
CA ALA A 5 -7.58 -14.69 -3.07
C ALA A 5 -7.53 -13.16 -3.02
N ILE A 6 -6.33 -12.61 -3.27
CA ILE A 6 -6.09 -11.18 -3.48
C ILE A 6 -5.52 -11.04 -4.89
N TYR A 7 -6.17 -10.24 -5.73
CA TYR A 7 -5.72 -10.01 -7.11
C TYR A 7 -5.19 -8.60 -7.33
N GLY A 8 -4.28 -8.45 -8.28
CA GLY A 8 -3.92 -7.14 -8.84
C GLY A 8 -4.61 -6.89 -10.17
N CYS A 9 -4.59 -5.65 -10.63
CA CYS A 9 -4.97 -5.30 -12.00
C CYS A 9 -3.76 -4.84 -12.82
N SER A 10 -3.96 -4.83 -14.14
CA SER A 10 -2.90 -4.56 -15.11
C SER A 10 -2.51 -3.09 -15.20
N GLY A 11 -3.45 -2.15 -15.01
CA GLY A 11 -3.20 -0.73 -15.24
C GLY A 11 -4.02 0.22 -14.36
N HIS A 12 -4.30 1.41 -14.88
CA HIS A 12 -4.93 2.51 -14.15
C HIS A 12 -6.47 2.41 -14.11
N ARG A 13 -7.06 1.52 -14.91
CA ARG A 13 -8.50 1.28 -15.04
C ARG A 13 -8.74 -0.19 -15.31
N LEU A 14 -9.89 -0.70 -14.88
CA LEU A 14 -10.25 -2.07 -15.21
C LEU A 14 -10.71 -2.20 -16.66
N THR A 15 -10.09 -3.16 -17.36
CA THR A 15 -10.59 -3.66 -18.64
C THR A 15 -11.91 -4.40 -18.45
N GLU A 16 -12.69 -4.56 -19.53
CA GLU A 16 -13.93 -5.36 -19.47
C GLU A 16 -13.65 -6.82 -19.07
N ALA A 17 -12.55 -7.38 -19.55
CA ALA A 17 -12.13 -8.73 -19.21
C ALA A 17 -11.80 -8.87 -17.72
N GLU A 18 -11.07 -7.92 -17.13
CA GLU A 18 -10.79 -7.90 -15.69
C GLU A 18 -12.08 -7.75 -14.88
N ARG A 19 -13.01 -6.87 -15.29
CA ARG A 19 -14.31 -6.72 -14.61
C ARG A 19 -15.09 -8.02 -14.61
N ALA A 20 -15.20 -8.68 -15.77
CA ALA A 20 -15.89 -9.96 -15.88
C ALA A 20 -15.22 -11.04 -15.01
N PHE A 21 -13.89 -11.14 -15.09
CA PHE A 21 -13.12 -12.09 -14.30
C PHE A 21 -13.29 -11.87 -12.79
N PHE A 22 -13.19 -10.63 -12.31
CA PHE A 22 -13.35 -10.35 -10.88
C PHE A 22 -14.77 -10.59 -10.39
N ALA A 23 -15.79 -10.23 -11.18
CA ALA A 23 -17.18 -10.50 -10.86
C ALA A 23 -17.47 -12.01 -10.68
N GLU A 24 -16.82 -12.85 -11.50
CA GLU A 24 -16.91 -14.31 -11.41
C GLU A 24 -16.09 -14.86 -10.24
N ALA A 25 -14.81 -14.48 -10.15
CA ALA A 25 -13.85 -15.02 -9.19
C ALA A 25 -14.13 -14.56 -7.74
N ARG A 26 -14.76 -13.39 -7.57
CA ARG A 26 -15.12 -12.77 -6.28
C ARG A 26 -13.99 -12.84 -5.25
N PRO A 27 -12.80 -12.26 -5.51
CA PRO A 27 -11.70 -12.23 -4.54
C PRO A 27 -12.11 -11.61 -3.20
N TRP A 28 -11.36 -11.93 -2.16
CA TRP A 28 -11.50 -11.28 -0.87
C TRP A 28 -11.14 -9.79 -0.96
N GLY A 29 -10.11 -9.44 -1.73
CA GLY A 29 -9.68 -8.07 -1.94
C GLY A 29 -8.69 -7.92 -3.09
N PHE A 30 -8.08 -6.75 -3.18
CA PHE A 30 -7.17 -6.40 -4.26
C PHE A 30 -5.86 -5.81 -3.74
N ILE A 31 -4.80 -5.84 -4.54
CA ILE A 31 -3.51 -5.21 -4.22
C ILE A 31 -3.04 -4.33 -5.37
N LEU A 32 -2.60 -3.10 -5.05
CA LEU A 32 -2.09 -2.14 -6.01
C LEU A 32 -0.56 -2.09 -6.03
N PHE A 33 0.00 -1.92 -7.22
CA PHE A 33 1.42 -1.76 -7.47
C PHE A 33 1.72 -0.42 -8.12
N ARG A 34 3.00 -0.07 -8.28
CA ARG A 34 3.43 1.19 -8.90
C ARG A 34 2.77 1.46 -10.26
N ARG A 35 2.56 0.42 -11.07
CA ARG A 35 1.89 0.48 -12.39
C ARG A 35 0.40 0.87 -12.33
N ASN A 36 -0.20 0.91 -11.14
CA ASN A 36 -1.60 1.25 -10.92
C ASN A 36 -1.79 2.68 -10.40
N ILE A 37 -0.68 3.40 -10.13
CA ILE A 37 -0.67 4.68 -9.41
C ILE A 37 -0.22 5.82 -10.34
N ASP A 38 -1.15 6.71 -10.66
CA ASP A 38 -0.92 7.92 -11.46
C ASP A 38 -1.20 9.20 -10.63
N SER A 39 -2.47 9.60 -10.51
CA SER A 39 -2.92 10.76 -9.73
C SER A 39 -3.89 10.35 -8.60
N PRO A 40 -4.13 11.19 -7.58
CA PRO A 40 -5.09 10.88 -6.51
C PRO A 40 -6.49 10.55 -7.01
N GLU A 41 -7.01 11.31 -7.97
CA GLU A 41 -8.34 11.10 -8.56
C GLU A 41 -8.40 9.78 -9.33
N GLN A 42 -7.34 9.46 -10.08
CA GLN A 42 -7.24 8.20 -10.82
C GLN A 42 -7.22 7.00 -9.86
N VAL A 43 -6.38 7.03 -8.82
CA VAL A 43 -6.29 5.92 -7.86
C VAL A 43 -7.62 5.75 -7.13
N ARG A 44 -8.26 6.86 -6.74
CA ARG A 44 -9.59 6.80 -6.12
C ARG A 44 -10.63 6.16 -7.03
N ALA A 45 -10.66 6.54 -8.30
CA ALA A 45 -11.56 5.93 -9.28
C ALA A 45 -11.27 4.43 -9.46
N LEU A 46 -10.00 4.03 -9.50
CA LEU A 46 -9.61 2.62 -9.62
C LEU A 46 -10.04 1.79 -8.39
N THR A 47 -9.88 2.32 -7.17
CA THR A 47 -10.31 1.59 -5.97
C THR A 47 -11.82 1.44 -5.87
N ASP A 48 -12.58 2.44 -6.31
CA ASP A 48 -14.04 2.35 -6.45
C ASP A 48 -14.41 1.30 -7.53
N GLU A 49 -13.75 1.30 -8.70
CA GLU A 49 -13.99 0.31 -9.77
C GLU A 49 -13.73 -1.14 -9.34
N LEU A 50 -12.69 -1.37 -8.55
CA LEU A 50 -12.35 -2.70 -8.03
C LEU A 50 -13.46 -3.23 -7.10
N ARG A 51 -13.93 -2.39 -6.18
CA ARG A 51 -15.05 -2.73 -5.27
C ARG A 51 -16.35 -2.96 -6.04
N ASP A 52 -16.64 -2.09 -6.99
CA ASP A 52 -17.83 -2.19 -7.84
C ASP A 52 -17.81 -3.47 -8.68
N SER A 53 -16.63 -3.90 -9.16
CA SER A 53 -16.49 -5.10 -9.98
C SER A 53 -16.93 -6.39 -9.27
N ILE A 54 -16.95 -6.39 -7.94
CA ILE A 54 -17.38 -7.52 -7.12
C ILE A 54 -18.63 -7.22 -6.28
N GLY A 55 -19.18 -6.01 -6.39
CA GLY A 55 -20.34 -5.55 -5.62
C GLY A 55 -20.10 -5.49 -4.11
N ASP A 56 -18.86 -5.23 -3.67
CA ASP A 56 -18.50 -5.15 -2.25
C ASP A 56 -17.74 -3.85 -1.94
N ALA A 57 -18.47 -2.86 -1.42
CA ALA A 57 -17.92 -1.57 -1.03
C ALA A 57 -16.93 -1.65 0.15
N ALA A 58 -16.90 -2.76 0.90
CA ALA A 58 -16.01 -2.97 2.02
C ALA A 58 -14.76 -3.79 1.65
N ALA A 59 -14.64 -4.24 0.40
CA ALA A 59 -13.52 -5.06 -0.03
C ALA A 59 -12.17 -4.37 0.28
N PRO A 60 -11.22 -5.09 0.90
CA PRO A 60 -9.88 -4.60 1.17
C PRO A 60 -9.13 -4.27 -0.12
N ILE A 61 -8.46 -3.13 -0.12
CA ILE A 61 -7.49 -2.71 -1.13
C ILE A 61 -6.16 -2.53 -0.40
N LEU A 62 -5.20 -3.37 -0.78
CA LEU A 62 -3.87 -3.47 -0.22
C LEU A 62 -2.86 -2.67 -1.05
N ILE A 63 -1.76 -2.30 -0.43
CA ILE A 63 -0.57 -1.73 -1.05
C ILE A 63 0.67 -2.12 -0.22
N ASP A 64 1.87 -2.09 -0.81
CA ASP A 64 3.12 -2.02 -0.05
C ASP A 64 3.63 -0.58 -0.05
N GLN A 65 3.35 0.16 1.02
CA GLN A 65 3.75 1.56 1.17
C GLN A 65 4.61 1.70 2.42
N GLU A 66 5.87 1.27 2.37
CA GLU A 66 6.77 1.33 3.55
C GLU A 66 7.49 2.67 3.69
N GLY A 67 7.76 3.32 2.56
CA GLY A 67 8.71 4.42 2.46
C GLY A 67 10.07 3.96 1.91
N GLY A 68 10.94 4.93 1.60
CA GLY A 68 12.24 4.63 1.00
C GLY A 68 12.11 3.86 -0.33
N ARG A 69 12.68 2.65 -0.39
CA ARG A 69 12.71 1.81 -1.60
C ARG A 69 11.36 1.16 -1.92
N VAL A 70 10.50 0.94 -0.93
CA VAL A 70 9.20 0.29 -1.11
C VAL A 70 8.11 1.32 -0.90
N GLN A 71 7.82 2.06 -1.96
CA GLN A 71 6.81 3.11 -1.98
C GLN A 71 6.14 3.13 -3.36
N ARG A 72 4.82 2.91 -3.43
CA ARG A 72 4.07 2.92 -4.71
C ARG A 72 3.49 4.30 -5.00
N MET A 73 2.97 4.96 -3.96
CA MET A 73 2.47 6.34 -4.00
C MET A 73 3.56 7.30 -3.58
N GLY A 74 4.00 8.19 -4.47
CA GLY A 74 5.07 9.16 -4.19
C GLY A 74 4.95 10.45 -4.99
N PRO A 75 6.00 11.27 -5.04
CA PRO A 75 5.97 12.54 -5.75
C PRO A 75 5.54 12.38 -7.22
N PRO A 76 4.82 13.37 -7.80
CA PRO A 76 4.58 14.70 -7.25
C PRO A 76 3.36 14.82 -6.30
N HIS A 77 2.52 13.80 -6.22
CA HIS A 77 1.23 13.89 -5.52
C HIS A 77 1.31 13.54 -4.04
N TRP A 78 2.28 12.70 -3.65
CA TRP A 78 2.47 12.27 -2.26
C TRP A 78 3.89 12.57 -1.78
N PRO A 79 4.09 12.68 -0.46
CA PRO A 79 5.41 12.83 0.12
C PRO A 79 6.35 11.69 -0.28
N LYS A 80 7.66 11.99 -0.34
CA LYS A 80 8.68 10.95 -0.32
C LYS A 80 8.87 10.51 1.13
N TYR A 81 8.27 9.37 1.50
CA TYR A 81 8.37 8.85 2.85
C TYR A 81 9.78 8.30 3.09
N PRO A 82 10.37 8.54 4.26
CA PRO A 82 11.68 8.01 4.58
C PRO A 82 11.62 6.49 4.83
N PRO A 83 12.73 5.74 4.64
CA PRO A 83 12.80 4.34 5.03
C PRO A 83 12.68 4.18 6.56
N GLY A 84 12.29 2.98 7.04
CA GLY A 84 12.06 2.72 8.46
C GLY A 84 13.24 3.08 9.35
N GLU A 85 14.46 2.74 8.90
CA GLU A 85 15.71 3.04 9.62
C GLU A 85 15.93 4.54 9.89
N ALA A 86 15.45 5.41 9.00
CA ALA A 86 15.65 6.85 9.13
C ALA A 86 14.89 7.44 10.33
N TYR A 87 13.76 6.85 10.73
CA TYR A 87 13.03 7.29 11.93
C TYR A 87 13.82 7.01 13.21
N LEU A 88 14.55 5.89 13.27
CA LEU A 88 15.41 5.55 14.41
C LEU A 88 16.65 6.45 14.46
N LYS A 89 17.21 6.80 13.30
CA LYS A 89 18.38 7.68 13.19
C LYS A 89 18.07 9.16 13.41
N ALA A 90 16.80 9.56 13.42
CA ALA A 90 16.39 10.95 13.56
C ALA A 90 16.63 11.52 14.97
N THR A 91 16.75 10.66 15.99
CA THR A 91 16.92 11.08 17.39
C THR A 91 17.55 9.97 18.23
N ASN A 92 18.29 10.36 19.28
CA ASN A 92 18.84 9.42 20.27
C ASN A 92 17.86 9.11 21.42
N ASP A 93 16.69 9.77 21.47
CA ASP A 93 15.64 9.49 22.44
C ASP A 93 14.67 8.42 21.90
N PRO A 94 14.59 7.22 22.51
CA PRO A 94 13.71 6.14 22.05
C PRO A 94 12.21 6.52 22.05
N LEU A 95 11.77 7.37 22.99
CA LEU A 95 10.37 7.79 23.05
C LEU A 95 10.04 8.76 21.90
N ALA A 96 10.97 9.66 21.58
CA ALA A 96 10.86 10.53 20.43
C ALA A 96 10.90 9.74 19.11
N ALA A 97 11.79 8.74 18.98
CA ALA A 97 11.85 7.89 17.78
C ALA A 97 10.54 7.12 17.57
N ARG A 98 9.98 6.54 18.62
CA ARG A 98 8.66 5.88 18.58
C ARG A 98 7.56 6.84 18.12
N GLU A 99 7.58 8.08 18.60
CA GLU A 99 6.60 9.09 18.22
C GLU A 99 6.75 9.51 16.75
N LEU A 100 7.98 9.63 16.25
CA LEU A 100 8.24 9.91 14.83
C LEU A 100 7.70 8.80 13.92
N VAL A 101 7.94 7.52 14.27
CA VAL A 101 7.36 6.37 13.54
C VAL A 101 5.84 6.45 13.55
N ARG A 102 5.23 6.68 14.72
CA ARG A 102 3.77 6.79 14.86
C ARG A 102 3.18 7.91 13.99
N LEU A 103 3.83 9.07 13.96
CA LEU A 103 3.38 10.22 13.15
C LEU A 103 3.58 9.95 11.64
N GLY A 104 4.71 9.36 11.25
CA GLY A 104 4.98 8.96 9.87
C GLY A 104 3.94 7.98 9.34
N ALA A 105 3.68 6.90 10.10
CA ALA A 105 2.66 5.90 9.76
C ALA A 105 1.25 6.50 9.71
N ARG A 106 0.92 7.47 10.58
CA ARG A 106 -0.39 8.16 10.53
C ARG A 106 -0.55 9.05 9.31
N LEU A 107 0.50 9.73 8.89
CA LEU A 107 0.48 10.56 7.68
C LEU A 107 0.30 9.67 6.43
N MET A 108 1.05 8.58 6.38
CA MET A 108 0.94 7.58 5.31
C MET A 108 -0.46 6.97 5.25
N ALA A 109 -1.00 6.52 6.39
CA ALA A 109 -2.36 5.98 6.46
C ALA A 109 -3.43 7.01 6.03
N HIS A 110 -3.22 8.30 6.32
CA HIS A 110 -4.11 9.37 5.86
C HIS A 110 -4.12 9.48 4.33
N ASP A 111 -2.95 9.46 3.70
CA ASP A 111 -2.82 9.52 2.23
C ASP A 111 -3.43 8.29 1.54
N LEU A 112 -3.19 7.09 2.07
CA LEU A 112 -3.76 5.84 1.56
C LEU A 112 -5.29 5.86 1.63
N LYS A 113 -5.83 6.26 2.79
CA LYS A 113 -7.28 6.32 3.02
C LYS A 113 -7.97 7.32 2.08
N ALA A 114 -7.31 8.43 1.76
CA ALA A 114 -7.87 9.45 0.86
C ALA A 114 -8.18 8.90 -0.54
N VAL A 115 -7.41 7.90 -1.01
CA VAL A 115 -7.60 7.26 -2.32
C VAL A 115 -8.28 5.88 -2.23
N GLY A 116 -8.86 5.55 -1.07
CA GLY A 116 -9.65 4.35 -0.88
C GLY A 116 -8.86 3.07 -0.55
N ILE A 117 -7.54 3.17 -0.33
CA ILE A 117 -6.69 2.07 0.14
C ILE A 117 -6.82 1.95 1.65
N ASN A 118 -7.06 0.75 2.16
CA ASN A 118 -7.41 0.52 3.57
C ASN A 118 -6.55 -0.53 4.28
N VAL A 119 -5.62 -1.17 3.55
CA VAL A 119 -4.64 -2.09 4.11
C VAL A 119 -3.28 -1.74 3.52
N ASP A 120 -2.28 -1.67 4.38
CA ASP A 120 -0.88 -1.49 3.99
C ASP A 120 -0.09 -2.70 4.53
N CYS A 121 0.80 -3.25 3.71
CA CYS A 121 1.66 -4.38 4.07
C CYS A 121 2.87 -3.92 4.90
N LEU A 122 2.60 -3.15 5.95
CA LEU A 122 3.56 -2.52 6.87
C LEU A 122 3.04 -2.74 8.31
N PRO A 123 3.89 -2.94 9.34
CA PRO A 123 5.35 -2.79 9.38
C PRO A 123 6.16 -4.00 8.92
N VAL A 124 7.37 -3.73 8.41
CA VAL A 124 8.44 -4.73 8.36
C VAL A 124 8.95 -4.93 9.79
N LEU A 125 8.92 -6.18 10.26
CA LEU A 125 9.36 -6.56 11.60
C LEU A 125 10.56 -7.51 11.58
N ASP A 126 11.19 -7.65 10.41
CA ASP A 126 12.39 -8.45 10.23
C ASP A 126 13.56 -7.82 11.00
N VAL A 127 14.29 -8.64 11.75
CA VAL A 127 15.50 -8.23 12.46
C VAL A 127 16.72 -8.66 11.65
N PRO A 128 17.55 -7.73 11.15
CA PRO A 128 18.77 -8.08 10.44
C PRO A 128 19.69 -8.95 11.29
N VAL A 129 20.15 -10.07 10.74
CA VAL A 129 21.14 -10.96 11.38
C VAL A 129 22.36 -11.15 10.48
N PRO A 130 23.56 -11.38 11.05
CA PRO A 130 24.75 -11.65 10.24
C PRO A 130 24.52 -12.79 9.24
N GLY A 131 24.81 -12.54 7.97
CA GLY A 131 24.63 -13.52 6.88
C GLY A 131 23.21 -13.57 6.27
N ALA A 132 22.28 -12.74 6.75
CA ALA A 132 20.97 -12.58 6.11
C ALA A 132 21.09 -11.85 4.77
N HIS A 133 20.11 -12.08 3.88
CA HIS A 133 20.05 -11.42 2.58
C HIS A 133 19.79 -9.92 2.74
N ASP A 134 20.48 -9.09 1.94
CA ASP A 134 20.37 -7.62 1.92
C ASP A 134 19.00 -7.08 1.46
N ILE A 135 17.99 -7.94 1.29
CA ILE A 135 16.67 -7.54 0.75
C ILE A 135 15.91 -6.65 1.75
N ILE A 136 16.14 -6.87 3.04
CA ILE A 136 15.60 -6.02 4.12
C ILE A 136 16.30 -4.66 4.08
N GLY A 137 17.62 -4.62 4.20
CA GLY A 137 18.40 -3.39 4.09
C GLY A 137 17.93 -2.33 5.09
N ASP A 138 17.52 -1.17 4.60
CA ASP A 138 17.05 0.00 5.36
C ASP A 138 15.53 0.03 5.67
N ARG A 139 14.79 -1.02 5.29
CA ARG A 139 13.33 -1.10 5.43
C ARG A 139 12.89 -1.12 6.89
#